data_AF-A0A846YEU6-F1
#
_entry.id   AF-A0A846YEU6-F1
#
_cell.length_a   1.000
_cell.length_b   1.000
_cell.length_c   1.000
_cell.angle_alpha   90.00
_cell.angle_beta   90.00
_cell.angle_gamma   90.00
#
_symmetry.space_group_name_H-M   'P 1'
#
loop_
_entity.id
_entity.type
_entity.pdbx_description
1 polymer ?
#
loop_
_entity_poly.entity_id
_entity_poly.type
_entity_poly.pdbx_seq_one_letter_code
_entity_poly.pdbx_strand_id
1 'polypeptide(L)'
;MSEQHAQRGAYITADDLLDDRRDWLSVHVVEVQPGAYDIVLRIDGTYFDRDTADEVAKSFTRDVRALLDSLDPDRFLTPPNNAA
;
A
#
# COMPACT_ATOMS: atom_id res chain seq x y z
N MET A 1 -7.05 27.62 -1.83
CA MET A 1 -7.02 26.72 -0.66
C MET A 1 -7.74 25.44 -1.03
N SER A 2 -6.94 24.43 -1.33
CA SER A 2 -7.12 22.97 -1.23
C SER A 2 -8.48 22.33 -1.61
N GLU A 3 -8.61 21.96 -2.88
CA GLU A 3 -9.55 20.92 -3.36
C GLU A 3 -8.87 19.53 -3.38
N GLN A 4 -8.33 19.08 -2.25
CA GLN A 4 -7.78 17.70 -2.10
C GLN A 4 -8.65 16.84 -1.17
N HIS A 5 -9.95 17.15 -1.10
CA HIS A 5 -10.91 16.27 -0.47
C HIS A 5 -11.44 15.25 -1.48
N ALA A 6 -11.08 13.99 -1.22
CA ALA A 6 -11.86 12.80 -1.53
C ALA A 6 -11.95 12.38 -3.01
N GLN A 7 -10.95 11.63 -3.44
CA GLN A 7 -11.19 10.50 -4.33
C GLN A 7 -10.95 9.18 -3.58
N ARG A 8 -11.79 8.96 -2.55
CA ARG A 8 -11.91 7.67 -1.87
C ARG A 8 -12.38 6.63 -2.89
N GLY A 9 -11.47 5.75 -3.34
CA GLY A 9 -11.73 4.67 -4.31
C GLY A 9 -11.11 4.84 -5.70
N ALA A 10 -10.16 5.78 -5.89
CA ALA A 10 -9.63 6.14 -7.22
C ALA A 10 -8.19 5.70 -7.52
N TYR A 11 -7.57 4.89 -6.67
CA TYR A 11 -6.20 4.43 -6.92
C TYR A 11 -6.24 3.29 -7.93
N ILE A 12 -5.78 3.56 -9.16
CA ILE A 12 -5.73 2.59 -10.27
C ILE A 12 -4.45 1.77 -10.18
N THR A 13 -3.39 2.36 -9.59
CA THR A 13 -2.07 1.74 -9.45
C THR A 13 -1.51 1.88 -8.04
N ALA A 14 -0.45 1.11 -7.75
CA ALA A 14 0.30 1.23 -6.51
C ALA A 14 0.99 2.60 -6.37
N ASP A 15 1.40 3.22 -7.48
CA ASP A 15 1.98 4.56 -7.46
C ASP A 15 0.95 5.60 -7.04
N ASP A 16 -0.29 5.54 -7.58
CA ASP A 16 -1.36 6.46 -7.18
C ASP A 16 -1.68 6.35 -5.68
N LEU A 17 -1.69 5.11 -5.15
CA LEU A 17 -1.92 4.85 -3.73
C LEU A 17 -0.86 5.49 -2.82
N LEU A 18 0.38 5.57 -3.31
CA LEU A 18 1.54 6.01 -2.54
C LEU A 18 1.88 7.48 -2.77
N ASP A 19 1.48 8.09 -3.87
CA ASP A 19 1.86 9.45 -4.25
C ASP A 19 1.49 10.48 -3.17
N ASP A 20 0.22 10.49 -2.76
CA ASP A 20 -0.29 11.36 -1.68
C ASP A 20 0.35 11.10 -0.30
N ARG A 21 1.11 10.01 -0.16
CA ARG A 21 1.67 9.54 1.11
C ARG A 21 3.19 9.57 1.14
N ARG A 22 3.85 9.75 -0.01
CA ARG A 22 5.30 9.55 -0.17
C ARG A 22 6.14 10.46 0.72
N ASP A 23 5.63 11.65 1.04
CA ASP A 23 6.34 12.64 1.87
C ASP A 23 6.34 12.29 3.37
N TRP A 24 5.44 11.41 3.83
CA TRP A 24 5.26 11.12 5.26
C TRP A 24 5.12 9.63 5.59
N LEU A 25 4.97 8.75 4.59
CA LEU A 25 4.80 7.32 4.73
C LEU A 25 5.82 6.57 3.87
N SER A 26 6.71 5.86 4.53
CA SER A 26 7.61 4.88 3.92
C SER A 26 7.02 3.48 4.05
N VAL A 27 6.92 2.74 2.94
CA VAL A 27 6.42 1.37 2.90
C VAL A 27 7.58 0.43 2.62
N HIS A 28 7.78 -0.56 3.50
CA HIS A 28 8.79 -1.59 3.34
C HIS A 28 8.12 -2.95 3.20
N VAL A 29 8.52 -3.72 2.18
CA VAL A 29 8.10 -5.11 2.00
C VAL A 29 9.25 -6.01 2.41
N VAL A 30 9.00 -6.92 3.34
CA VAL A 30 10.00 -7.83 3.91
C VAL A 30 9.55 -9.25 3.67
N GLU A 31 10.36 -10.03 2.95
CA GLU A 31 10.12 -11.47 2.85
C GLU A 31 10.53 -12.15 4.15
N VAL A 32 9.56 -12.69 4.89
CA VAL A 32 9.77 -13.34 6.19
C VAL A 32 9.94 -14.85 6.06
N GLN A 33 9.37 -15.42 5.01
CA GLN A 33 9.54 -16.81 4.57
C GLN A 33 9.42 -16.86 3.04
N PRO A 34 9.89 -17.92 2.37
CA PRO A 34 9.75 -18.03 0.91
C PRO A 34 8.30 -17.83 0.45
N GLY A 35 8.04 -16.75 -0.28
CA GLY A 35 6.70 -16.39 -0.77
C GLY A 35 5.75 -15.79 0.28
N ALA A 36 6.23 -15.47 1.50
CA ALA A 36 5.48 -14.79 2.54
C ALA A 36 6.11 -13.43 2.85
N TYR A 37 5.30 -12.38 2.73
CA TYR A 37 5.76 -10.99 2.84
C TYR A 37 5.01 -10.24 3.93
N ASP A 38 5.76 -9.59 4.80
CA ASP A 38 5.26 -8.59 5.74
C ASP A 38 5.38 -7.20 5.12
N ILE A 39 4.40 -6.35 5.40
CA ILE A 39 4.40 -4.93 5.00
C ILE A 39 4.57 -4.09 6.26
N VAL A 40 5.68 -3.35 6.32
CA VAL A 40 6.00 -2.45 7.43
C VAL A 40 5.77 -1.01 6.98
N LEU A 41 4.93 -0.30 7.73
CA LEU A 41 4.62 1.11 7.51
C LEU A 41 5.45 1.95 8.48
N ARG A 42 6.35 2.76 7.94
CA ARG A 42 7.09 3.78 8.70
C ARG A 42 6.45 5.13 8.42
N ILE A 43 5.90 5.72 9.47
CA ILE A 43 5.25 7.02 9.42
C ILE A 43 6.28 8.04 9.92
N ASP A 44 6.74 8.93 9.05
CA ASP A 44 7.63 10.02 9.41
C ASP A 44 6.79 11.17 9.98
N GLY A 45 6.79 11.29 11.31
CA GLY A 45 6.23 12.43 12.03
C GLY A 45 6.71 12.45 13.46
N THR A 46 6.93 13.66 13.98
CA THR A 46 7.64 13.89 15.24
C THR A 46 6.87 13.42 16.47
N TYR A 47 5.55 13.26 16.40
CA TYR A 47 4.72 12.75 17.50
C TYR A 47 3.41 12.16 16.93
N PHE A 48 3.35 10.84 16.78
CA PHE A 48 2.10 10.13 16.48
C PHE A 48 1.66 9.34 17.70
N ASP A 49 0.42 9.58 18.16
CA ASP A 49 -0.20 8.70 19.13
C ASP A 49 -0.56 7.35 18.48
N ARG A 50 -0.73 6.34 19.34
CA ARG A 50 -1.00 4.96 18.93
C ARG A 50 -2.27 4.85 18.08
N ASP A 51 -3.27 5.65 18.38
CA ASP A 51 -4.58 5.58 17.73
C ASP A 51 -4.49 6.09 16.29
N THR A 52 -3.74 7.16 16.07
CA THR A 52 -3.46 7.68 14.72
C THR A 52 -2.67 6.68 13.89
N ALA A 53 -1.67 6.01 14.47
CA ALA A 53 -0.93 4.95 13.78
C ALA A 53 -1.84 3.78 13.37
N ASP A 54 -2.77 3.39 14.25
CA ASP A 54 -3.76 2.35 13.97
C ASP A 54 -4.75 2.76 12.86
N GLU A 55 -5.20 4.01 12.85
CA GLU A 55 -6.05 4.55 11.78
C GLU A 55 -5.35 4.55 10.42
N VAL A 56 -4.08 4.97 10.37
CA VAL A 56 -3.27 4.92 9.15
C VAL A 56 -3.12 3.48 8.66
N ALA A 57 -2.78 2.54 9.55
CA ALA A 57 -2.64 1.14 9.21
C ALA A 57 -3.96 0.53 8.66
N LYS A 58 -5.09 0.86 9.28
CA LYS A 58 -6.43 0.43 8.83
C LYS A 58 -6.79 1.02 7.47
N SER A 59 -6.54 2.31 7.26
CA SER A 59 -6.80 2.95 5.96
C SER A 59 -5.92 2.34 4.88
N PHE A 60 -4.62 2.19 5.13
CA PHE A 60 -3.70 1.60 4.18
C PHE A 60 -4.13 0.17 3.80
N THR A 61 -4.46 -0.64 4.80
CA THR A 61 -4.92 -2.03 4.59
C THR A 61 -6.18 -2.09 3.73
N ARG A 62 -7.17 -1.22 4.00
CA ARG A 62 -8.40 -1.15 3.21
C ARG A 62 -8.10 -0.82 1.74
N ASP A 63 -7.25 0.17 1.51
CA ASP A 63 -6.98 0.65 0.16
C ASP A 63 -6.15 -0.36 -0.64
N VAL A 64 -5.19 -1.04 -0.01
CA VAL A 64 -4.47 -2.17 -0.61
C VAL A 64 -5.41 -3.30 -0.97
N ARG A 65 -6.36 -3.67 -0.10
CA ARG A 65 -7.35 -4.71 -0.41
C ARG A 65 -8.21 -4.31 -1.61
N ALA A 66 -8.69 -3.08 -1.66
CA ALA A 66 -9.46 -2.59 -2.80
C ALA A 66 -8.65 -2.64 -4.11
N LEU A 67 -7.36 -2.28 -4.05
CA LEU A 67 -6.46 -2.40 -5.20
C LEU A 67 -6.28 -3.87 -5.60
N LEU A 68 -6.00 -4.77 -4.66
CA LEU A 68 -5.85 -6.20 -4.92
C LEU A 68 -7.12 -6.83 -5.51
N ASP A 69 -8.31 -6.46 -5.03
CA ASP A 69 -9.59 -6.94 -5.55
C ASP A 69 -9.83 -6.46 -6.99
N SER A 70 -9.24 -5.33 -7.39
CA SER A 70 -9.32 -4.80 -8.76
C SER A 70 -8.30 -5.43 -9.72
N LEU A 71 -7.28 -6.10 -9.17
CA LEU A 71 -6.23 -6.73 -9.95
C LEU A 71 -6.65 -8.16 -10.32
N ASP A 72 -6.49 -8.51 -11.60
CA ASP A 72 -6.66 -9.88 -12.06
C ASP A 72 -5.55 -10.77 -11.47
N PRO A 73 -5.86 -11.74 -10.57
CA PRO A 73 -4.85 -12.57 -9.93
C PRO A 73 -4.05 -13.41 -10.94
N ASP A 74 -4.62 -13.76 -12.09
CA ASP A 74 -3.94 -14.56 -13.12
C ASP A 74 -2.78 -13.80 -13.78
N ARG A 75 -2.83 -12.46 -13.77
CA ARG A 75 -1.76 -11.59 -14.28
C ARG A 75 -0.49 -11.64 -13.42
N PHE A 76 -0.60 -11.99 -12.13
CA PHE A 76 0.52 -11.95 -11.17
C PHE A 76 1.00 -13.32 -10.72
N LEU A 77 0.20 -14.38 -10.94
CA LEU A 77 0.54 -15.77 -10.60
C LEU A 77 1.30 -16.51 -11.70
N THR A 78 1.55 -15.88 -12.86
CA THR A 78 2.36 -16.49 -13.92
C THR A 78 3.84 -16.23 -13.60
N PRO A 79 4.63 -17.26 -13.20
CA PRO A 79 6.07 -17.07 -13.03
C PRO A 79 6.67 -16.61 -14.37
N PRO A 80 7.68 -15.73 -14.37
CA PRO A 80 8.39 -15.40 -15.60
C PRO A 80 8.85 -16.71 -16.21
N ASN A 81 8.35 -16.99 -17.41
CA ASN A 81 8.67 -18.19 -18.15
C ASN A 81 10.16 -18.08 -18.50
N ASN A 82 11.03 -18.60 -17.64
CA ASN A 82 12.44 -18.77 -17.94
C ASN A 82 12.52 -19.81 -19.04
N ALA A 83 12.40 -19.34 -20.28
CA ALA A 83 12.74 -20.12 -21.46
C ALA A 83 14.18 -20.58 -21.31
N ALA A 84 14.34 -21.91 -21.32
CA ALA A 84 15.59 -22.65 -21.24
C ALA A 84 16.56 -22.31 -22.39
#